data_AF-X1B8J9-F1
#
_entry.id   AF-X1B8J9-F1
#
_cell.length_a   1.000
_cell.length_b   1.000
_cell.length_c   1.000
_cell.angle_alpha   90.00
_cell.angle_beta   90.00
_cell.angle_gamma   90.00
#
_symmetry.space_group_name_H-M   'P 1'
#
loop_
_entity.id
_entity.type
_entity.pdbx_description
1 polymer ?
#
loop_
_entity_poly.entity_id
_entity_poly.type
_entity_poly.pdbx_seq_one_letter_code
_entity_poly.pdbx_strand_id
1 'polypeptide(L)'
;PVDLGPSLFMTFSQSLKAILNDENVDALLHIFAVPQQPIKDFSLPITPHLREMSNLSTKLKKPVITCVFGSRWITEYFLQHSYKYKIPIMAQISHAIKALKFMYDFSISNKNLGNIPEI
;
A
#
# COMPACT_ATOMS: atom_id res chain seq x y z
N PRO A 1 11.96 -2.38 -8.90
CA PRO A 1 10.98 -3.05 -8.02
C PRO A 1 11.74 -3.75 -6.89
N VAL A 2 11.25 -3.70 -5.66
CA VAL A 2 11.84 -4.45 -4.53
C VAL A 2 11.07 -5.75 -4.39
N ASP A 3 11.74 -6.87 -4.67
CA ASP A 3 11.17 -8.20 -4.47
C ASP A 3 11.64 -8.76 -3.12
N LEU A 4 10.67 -9.03 -2.25
CA LEU A 4 10.93 -9.57 -0.91
C LEU A 4 10.69 -11.08 -0.84
N GLY A 5 10.06 -11.68 -1.86
CA GLY A 5 9.66 -13.08 -1.86
C GLY A 5 8.98 -13.50 -0.54
N PRO A 6 9.23 -14.73 -0.06
CA PRO A 6 8.71 -15.20 1.23
C PRO A 6 9.27 -14.46 2.45
N SER A 7 10.44 -13.80 2.34
CA SER A 7 11.05 -13.08 3.47
C SER A 7 10.18 -11.93 3.97
N LEU A 8 9.25 -11.44 3.13
CA LEU A 8 8.31 -10.37 3.47
C LEU A 8 7.59 -10.63 4.80
N PHE A 9 7.30 -11.89 5.14
CA PHE A 9 6.58 -12.22 6.38
C PHE A 9 7.37 -11.86 7.64
N MET A 10 8.70 -11.81 7.55
CA MET A 10 9.58 -11.43 8.66
C MET A 10 10.06 -9.97 8.56
N THR A 11 10.12 -9.43 7.35
CA THR A 11 10.78 -8.15 7.07
C THR A 11 9.83 -7.03 6.65
N PHE A 12 8.51 -7.26 6.65
CA PHE A 12 7.52 -6.30 6.13
C PHE A 12 7.69 -4.91 6.74
N SER A 13 7.71 -4.80 8.07
CA SER A 13 7.78 -3.51 8.78
C SER A 13 9.07 -2.75 8.45
N GLN A 14 10.21 -3.44 8.49
CA GLN A 14 11.52 -2.87 8.23
C GLN A 14 11.63 -2.43 6.77
N SER A 15 11.18 -3.26 5.84
CA SER A 15 11.18 -2.97 4.40
C SER A 15 10.28 -1.79 4.07
N LEU A 16 9.06 -1.77 4.61
CA LEU A 16 8.10 -0.69 4.41
C LEU A 16 8.64 0.66 4.93
N LYS A 17 9.26 0.65 6.11
CA LYS A 17 9.91 1.84 6.67
C LYS A 17 11.09 2.29 5.82
N ALA A 18 11.96 1.38 5.41
CA ALA A 18 13.11 1.73 4.56
C ALA A 18 12.65 2.39 3.25
N ILE A 19 11.65 1.79 2.59
CA ILE A 19 11.11 2.30 1.32
C ILE A 19 10.41 3.65 1.50
N LEU A 20 9.48 3.77 2.45
CA LEU A 20 8.69 5.00 2.57
C LEU A 20 9.46 6.17 3.17
N ASN A 21 10.51 5.94 3.98
CA ASN A 21 11.34 7.03 4.49
C ASN A 21 12.41 7.50 3.50
N ASP A 22 12.67 6.75 2.42
CA ASP A 22 13.57 7.21 1.34
C ASP A 22 13.01 8.48 0.68
N GLU A 23 13.81 9.54 0.64
CA GLU A 23 13.42 10.83 0.05
C GLU A 23 13.15 10.73 -1.46
N ASN A 24 13.70 9.72 -2.13
CA ASN A 24 13.53 9.47 -3.56
C ASN A 24 12.29 8.64 -3.88
N VAL A 25 11.54 8.20 -2.87
CA VAL A 25 10.30 7.44 -3.04
C VAL A 25 9.11 8.35 -2.77
N ASP A 26 8.34 8.66 -3.80
CA ASP A 26 7.16 9.51 -3.67
C ASP A 26 5.87 8.74 -3.35
N ALA A 27 5.78 7.49 -3.78
CA ALA A 27 4.55 6.69 -3.76
C ALA A 27 4.89 5.19 -3.68
N LEU A 28 3.96 4.38 -3.18
CA LEU A 28 4.14 2.93 -3.08
C LEU A 28 2.98 2.16 -3.71
N LEU A 29 3.31 1.32 -4.69
CA LEU A 29 2.49 0.22 -5.16
C LEU A 29 2.96 -1.07 -4.48
N HIS A 30 2.22 -1.52 -3.48
CA HIS A 30 2.47 -2.80 -2.81
C HIS A 30 1.79 -3.93 -3.59
N ILE A 31 2.57 -4.91 -4.04
CA ILE A 31 2.05 -6.08 -4.77
C ILE A 31 2.09 -7.27 -3.83
N PHE A 32 0.92 -7.86 -3.58
CA PHE A 32 0.80 -9.05 -2.74
C PHE A 32 0.32 -10.23 -3.60
N ALA A 33 1.13 -11.29 -3.68
CA ALA A 33 0.90 -12.42 -4.58
C ALA A 33 0.95 -13.79 -3.86
N VAL A 34 0.67 -13.82 -2.57
CA VAL A 34 0.72 -15.06 -1.77
C VAL A 34 -0.56 -15.87 -2.02
N PRO A 35 -0.47 -17.18 -2.31
CA PRO A 35 -1.65 -18.04 -2.46
C PRO A 35 -2.47 -18.19 -1.17
N GLN A 36 -3.71 -18.66 -1.30
CA GLN A 36 -4.66 -18.75 -0.19
C GLN A 36 -4.21 -19.73 0.89
N GLN A 37 -3.66 -20.88 0.46
CA GLN A 37 -3.30 -21.96 1.36
C GLN A 37 -2.21 -21.54 2.37
N PRO A 38 -1.08 -20.91 1.95
CA PRO A 38 -0.12 -20.33 2.88
C PRO A 38 -0.72 -19.34 3.88
N ILE A 39 -1.65 -18.46 3.46
CA ILE A 39 -2.26 -17.49 4.39
C ILE A 39 -3.05 -18.21 5.49
N LYS A 40 -3.76 -19.29 5.13
CA LYS A 40 -4.51 -20.11 6.08
C LYS A 40 -3.59 -20.90 6.99
N ASP A 41 -2.61 -21.61 6.43
CA ASP A 41 -1.72 -22.50 7.17
C ASP A 41 -0.86 -21.74 8.18
N PHE A 42 -0.37 -20.57 7.80
CA PHE A 42 0.47 -19.73 8.65
C PHE A 42 -0.32 -18.67 9.43
N SER A 43 -1.65 -18.65 9.30
CA SER A 43 -2.55 -17.68 9.96
C SER A 43 -2.06 -16.23 9.86
N LEU A 44 -1.55 -15.85 8.68
CA LEU A 44 -0.81 -14.60 8.49
C LEU A 44 -1.75 -13.38 8.65
N PRO A 45 -1.62 -12.58 9.72
CA PRO A 45 -2.52 -11.46 9.93
C PRO A 45 -2.12 -10.31 9.02
N ILE A 46 -3.00 -9.94 8.09
CA ILE A 46 -2.75 -8.78 7.20
C ILE A 46 -3.05 -7.44 7.88
N THR A 47 -3.82 -7.46 8.97
CA THR A 47 -4.27 -6.27 9.69
C THR A 47 -3.10 -5.40 10.21
N PRO A 48 -2.05 -5.97 10.84
CA PRO A 48 -0.85 -5.21 11.22
C PRO A 48 -0.18 -4.55 10.02
N HIS A 49 -0.08 -5.25 8.88
CA HIS A 49 0.53 -4.72 7.67
C HIS A 49 -0.25 -3.52 7.12
N LEU A 50 -1.57 -3.64 7.01
CA LEU A 50 -2.46 -2.57 6.56
C LEU A 50 -2.41 -1.35 7.49
N ARG A 51 -2.37 -1.59 8.81
CA ARG A 51 -2.24 -0.53 9.81
C ARG A 51 -0.93 0.24 9.66
N GLU A 52 0.18 -0.47 9.51
CA GLU A 52 1.49 0.17 9.37
C GLU A 52 1.61 0.97 8.08
N MET A 53 1.11 0.42 6.96
CA MET A 53 1.01 1.15 5.69
C MET A 53 0.19 2.44 5.84
N SER A 54 -0.97 2.38 6.49
CA SER A 54 -1.81 3.56 6.74
C SER A 54 -1.09 4.61 7.59
N ASN A 55 -0.44 4.18 8.67
CA ASN A 55 0.26 5.08 9.58
C ASN A 55 1.41 5.80 8.86
N LEU A 56 2.24 5.06 8.11
CA LEU A 56 3.37 5.64 7.38
C LEU A 56 2.90 6.51 6.21
N SER A 57 1.91 6.05 5.44
CA SER A 57 1.32 6.83 4.34
C SER A 57 0.80 8.18 4.83
N THR A 58 0.07 8.19 5.94
CA THR A 58 -0.49 9.42 6.53
C THR A 58 0.60 10.32 7.09
N LYS A 59 1.56 9.75 7.84
CA LYS A 59 2.67 10.50 8.46
C LYS A 59 3.55 11.17 7.41
N LEU A 60 3.90 10.44 6.37
CA LEU A 60 4.86 10.88 5.34
C LEU A 60 4.18 11.58 4.16
N LYS A 61 2.83 11.59 4.14
CA LYS A 61 2.02 12.13 3.04
C LYS A 61 2.37 11.51 1.68
N LYS A 62 2.74 10.22 1.69
CA LYS A 62 3.07 9.44 0.49
C LYS A 62 1.93 8.48 0.17
N PRO A 63 1.33 8.53 -1.04
CA PRO A 63 0.23 7.65 -1.38
C PRO A 63 0.68 6.19 -1.43
N VAL A 64 -0.14 5.30 -0.88
CA VAL A 64 0.07 3.85 -0.87
C VAL A 64 -1.17 3.15 -1.41
N ILE A 65 -0.97 2.20 -2.33
CA ILE A 65 -2.02 1.31 -2.82
C ILE A 65 -1.54 -0.15 -2.75
N THR A 66 -2.45 -1.09 -2.49
CA THR A 66 -2.13 -2.52 -2.56
C THR A 66 -2.84 -3.16 -3.76
N CYS A 67 -2.08 -3.85 -4.61
CA CYS A 67 -2.59 -4.75 -5.62
C CYS A 67 -2.47 -6.19 -5.11
N VAL A 68 -3.61 -6.87 -4.96
CA VAL A 68 -3.68 -8.27 -4.52
C VAL A 68 -3.85 -9.16 -5.73
N PHE A 69 -2.87 -10.03 -5.97
CA PHE A 69 -2.95 -11.13 -6.92
C PHE A 69 -3.26 -12.41 -6.17
N GLY A 70 -4.40 -13.03 -6.48
CA GLY A 70 -4.81 -14.26 -5.83
C GLY A 70 -6.23 -14.65 -6.18
N SER A 71 -6.75 -15.64 -5.45
CA SER A 71 -8.15 -16.02 -5.55
C SER A 71 -9.06 -14.90 -5.05
N ARG A 72 -10.33 -14.93 -5.46
CA ARG A 72 -11.38 -14.02 -4.95
C ARG A 72 -11.39 -13.93 -3.42
N TRP A 73 -11.16 -15.07 -2.76
CA TRP A 73 -11.11 -15.16 -1.31
C TRP A 73 -10.00 -14.27 -0.71
N ILE A 74 -8.81 -14.21 -1.31
CA ILE A 74 -7.72 -13.35 -0.80
C ILE A 74 -8.08 -11.87 -0.96
N THR A 75 -8.63 -11.51 -2.11
CA THR A 75 -9.08 -10.13 -2.35
C THR A 75 -10.16 -9.72 -1.34
N GLU A 76 -11.15 -10.58 -1.10
CA GLU A 76 -12.20 -10.34 -0.09
C GLU A 76 -11.62 -10.26 1.32
N TYR A 77 -10.67 -11.14 1.67
CA TYR A 77 -9.95 -11.08 2.94
C TYR A 77 -9.25 -9.73 3.13
N PHE A 78 -8.52 -9.25 2.12
CA PHE A 78 -7.91 -7.91 2.17
C PHE A 78 -8.92 -6.78 2.29
N LEU A 79 -10.02 -6.82 1.52
CA LEU A 79 -11.06 -5.79 1.55
C LEU A 79 -11.75 -5.67 2.91
N GLN A 80 -12.03 -6.81 3.57
CA GLN A 80 -12.65 -6.82 4.91
C GLN A 80 -11.78 -6.11 5.95
N HIS A 81 -10.46 -6.24 5.84
CA HIS A 81 -9.54 -5.63 6.79
C HIS A 81 -9.09 -4.22 6.40
N SER A 82 -9.15 -3.85 5.12
CA SER A 82 -8.62 -2.57 4.63
C SER A 82 -9.51 -1.36 4.93
N TYR A 83 -10.83 -1.56 5.07
CA TYR A 83 -11.80 -0.47 5.28
C TYR A 83 -11.40 0.44 6.46
N LYS A 84 -10.98 -0.15 7.58
CA LYS A 84 -10.55 0.58 8.78
C LYS A 84 -9.31 1.45 8.55
N TYR A 85 -8.42 1.02 7.68
CA TYR A 85 -7.10 1.65 7.46
C TYR A 85 -7.05 2.49 6.19
N LYS A 86 -8.17 2.59 5.45
CA LYS A 86 -8.29 3.42 4.23
C LYS A 86 -7.20 3.15 3.19
N ILE A 87 -6.62 1.94 3.18
CA ILE A 87 -5.68 1.52 2.13
C ILE A 87 -6.48 0.97 0.96
N PRO A 88 -6.39 1.57 -0.24
CA PRO A 88 -7.11 1.06 -1.40
C PRO A 88 -6.53 -0.30 -1.82
N ILE A 89 -7.43 -1.25 -2.08
CA ILE A 89 -7.10 -2.60 -2.53
C ILE A 89 -7.63 -2.78 -3.95
N MET A 90 -6.77 -3.23 -4.86
CA MET A 90 -7.12 -3.49 -6.27
C MET A 90 -6.76 -4.93 -6.63
N ALA A 91 -7.58 -5.57 -7.46
CA ALA A 91 -7.30 -6.91 -7.97
C ALA A 91 -6.55 -6.90 -9.32
N GLN A 92 -6.54 -5.74 -10.02
CA GLN A 92 -5.90 -5.59 -11.31
C GLN A 92 -4.81 -4.54 -11.24
N ILE A 93 -3.62 -4.88 -11.74
CA ILE A 93 -2.45 -4.01 -11.72
C ILE A 93 -2.67 -2.72 -12.51
N SER A 94 -3.38 -2.80 -13.64
CA SER A 94 -3.73 -1.64 -14.47
C SER A 94 -4.58 -0.62 -13.69
N HIS A 95 -5.52 -1.09 -12.86
CA HIS A 95 -6.34 -0.24 -12.00
C HIS A 95 -5.51 0.31 -10.83
N ALA A 96 -4.65 -0.50 -10.23
CA ALA A 96 -3.75 -0.06 -9.17
C ALA A 96 -2.82 1.07 -9.62
N ILE A 97 -2.21 0.93 -10.81
CA ILE A 97 -1.33 1.95 -11.40
C ILE A 97 -2.10 3.24 -11.68
N LYS A 98 -3.28 3.16 -12.31
CA LYS A 98 -4.12 4.34 -12.59
C LYS A 98 -4.52 5.06 -11.31
N ALA A 99 -4.99 4.32 -10.30
CA ALA A 99 -5.39 4.89 -9.02
C ALA A 99 -4.20 5.54 -8.30
N LEU A 100 -3.03 4.88 -8.28
CA LEU A 100 -1.83 5.46 -7.67
C LEU A 100 -1.41 6.75 -8.36
N LYS A 101 -1.46 6.79 -9.71
CA LYS A 101 -1.20 7.99 -10.48
C LYS A 101 -2.15 9.13 -10.08
N PHE A 102 -3.45 8.88 -10.00
CA PHE A 102 -4.41 9.90 -9.56
C PHE A 102 -4.14 10.40 -8.14
N MET A 103 -3.80 9.50 -7.21
CA MET A 103 -3.46 9.87 -5.84
C MET A 103 -2.20 10.75 -5.79
N TYR A 104 -1.19 10.42 -6.59
CA TYR A 104 0.05 11.19 -6.69
C TYR A 104 -0.19 12.57 -7.31
N ASP A 105 -0.87 12.62 -8.47
CA ASP A 105 -1.17 13.88 -9.17
C ASP A 105 -2.02 14.83 -8.29
N PHE A 106 -2.95 14.29 -7.51
CA PHE A 106 -3.73 15.05 -6.52
C PHE A 106 -2.85 15.58 -5.37
N SER A 107 -1.90 14.78 -4.89
CA SER A 107 -0.97 15.19 -3.84
C SER A 107 -0.06 16.35 -4.27
N ILE A 108 0.38 16.36 -5.54
CA ILE A 108 1.16 17.46 -6.11
C ILE A 108 0.30 18.70 -6.28
N SER A 109 -0.90 18.55 -6.84
CA SER A 109 -1.83 19.66 -7.05
C SER A 109 -2.15 20.39 -5.75
N ASN A 110 -2.38 19.66 -4.64
CA ASN A 110 -2.62 20.26 -3.33
C ASN A 110 -1.39 20.98 -2.75
N LYS A 111 -0.17 20.47 -2.97
CA LYS A 111 1.05 21.18 -2.57
C LYS A 111 1.17 22.52 -3.28
N ASN A 112 0.84 22.56 -4.57
CA ASN A 112 0.89 23.79 -5.37
C ASN A 112 -0.18 24.81 -4.97
N LEU A 113 -1.38 24.35 -4.58
CA LEU A 113 -2.46 25.21 -4.08
C LEU A 113 -2.13 25.85 -2.73
N GLY A 114 -1.43 25.14 -1.84
CA GLY A 114 -0.99 25.67 -0.54
C GLY A 114 0.16 26.68 -0.60
N ASN A 115 0.77 26.88 -1.77
CA ASN A 115 1.87 27.82 -2.00
C ASN A 115 1.40 29.13 -2.67
N ILE A 116 0.11 29.33 -2.86
CA ILE A 116 -0.44 30.62 -3.28
C ILE A 116 -0.36 31.53 -2.05
N PRO A 117 0.43 32.64 -2.07
CA PRO A 117 0.44 33.57 -0.96
C PRO A 117 -0.99 34.12 -0.78
N GLU A 118 -1.49 34.13 0.45
CA GLU A 118 -2.70 34.87 0.78
C GLU A 118 -2.49 36.33 0.36
N ILE A 119 -3.40 36.83 -0.50
CA ILE A 119 -3.37 38.19 -1.06
C ILE A 119 -3.85 39.19 -0.01
#